data_AF-A0A3C0GEX0-F1
#
_entry.id   AF-A0A3C0GEX0-F1
#
_cell.length_a   1.000
_cell.length_b   1.000
_cell.length_c   1.000
_cell.angle_alpha   90.00
_cell.angle_beta   90.00
_cell.angle_gamma   90.00
#
_symmetry.space_group_name_H-M   'P 1'
#
loop_
_entity.id
_entity.type
_entity.pdbx_description
1 polymer ?
#
loop_
_entity_poly.entity_id
_entity_poly.type
_entity_poly.pdbx_seq_one_letter_code
_entity_poly.pdbx_strand_id
1 'polypeptide(L)'
;FNEMCLQFQKCVVKGQIDASDPFLSNLKAYKAYVDPKKEYLAHYKVYNDGIKTLMYNRQLNRFKDFDEFVSILMRVLKTSVIDQPYTYAGFLKSNNVTVMSTGLAIEIAESSYMNDFDKYNELVKSKNWQFFVNTCNTYGFMIDYNVPWRIVADIGAQEVLKYSRKYGPETVDQIFAFQYEKSSKYGVEILKKMLYELYNYVKLDSYDETETCRDGSLIKRQIYPKLYAPNVFYEKYSDEYFTKIYLTLRMIEEQPNIDEVEREKIITEQMKLLNTPKNRNKVYTRFESIINRPFDKVGSLSYSVYVQQLRDLEAFEQGEGTIILNTGGSSDISGY
;
A
#
# COMPACT_ATOMS: atom_id res chain seq x y z
N PHE A 1 20.58 -12.09 -6.83
CA PHE A 1 20.52 -11.73 -8.26
C PHE A 1 21.88 -11.85 -8.95
N ASN A 2 22.93 -11.12 -8.52
CA ASN A 2 24.24 -11.16 -9.20
C ASN A 2 24.83 -12.57 -9.37
N GLU A 3 24.74 -13.44 -8.35
CA GLU A 3 25.21 -14.83 -8.47
C GLU A 3 24.40 -15.64 -9.52
N MET A 4 23.11 -15.37 -9.66
CA MET A 4 22.27 -15.93 -10.71
C MET A 4 22.71 -15.44 -12.10
N CYS A 5 23.00 -14.15 -12.27
CA CYS A 5 23.55 -13.62 -13.53
C CYS A 5 24.87 -14.32 -13.93
N LEU A 6 25.76 -14.57 -12.95
CA LEU A 6 27.00 -15.31 -13.19
C LEU A 6 26.74 -16.76 -13.64
N GLN A 7 25.68 -17.40 -13.11
CA GLN A 7 25.30 -18.75 -13.54
C GLN A 7 24.87 -18.78 -15.01
N PHE A 8 24.08 -17.79 -15.45
CA PHE A 8 23.70 -17.64 -16.86
C PHE A 8 24.93 -17.46 -17.76
N GLN A 9 25.84 -16.57 -17.39
CA GLN A 9 27.08 -16.33 -18.15
C GLN A 9 27.91 -17.61 -18.31
N LYS A 10 28.04 -18.41 -17.24
CA LYS A 10 28.73 -19.71 -17.30
C LYS A 10 28.04 -20.70 -18.23
N CYS A 11 26.71 -20.78 -18.18
CA CYS A 11 25.94 -21.71 -18.99
C CYS A 11 25.93 -21.33 -20.48
N VAL A 12 25.95 -20.03 -20.82
CA VAL A 12 26.16 -19.55 -22.20
C VAL A 12 27.51 -20.01 -22.73
N VAL A 13 28.60 -19.78 -21.98
CA VAL A 13 29.96 -20.17 -22.41
C VAL A 13 30.09 -21.68 -22.63
N LYS A 14 29.36 -22.48 -21.84
CA LYS A 14 29.31 -23.95 -21.96
C LYS A 14 28.37 -24.44 -23.07
N GLY A 15 27.64 -23.56 -23.76
CA GLY A 15 26.64 -23.95 -24.76
C GLY A 15 25.42 -24.68 -24.16
N GLN A 16 25.15 -24.52 -22.87
CA GLN A 16 24.02 -25.16 -22.19
C GLN A 16 22.69 -24.42 -22.39
N ILE A 17 22.76 -23.14 -22.75
CA ILE A 17 21.62 -22.29 -23.08
C ILE A 17 21.91 -21.49 -24.36
N ASP A 18 20.87 -21.10 -25.08
CA ASP A 18 20.94 -20.37 -26.34
C ASP A 18 21.50 -18.96 -26.10
N ALA A 19 22.67 -18.69 -26.65
CA ALA A 19 23.36 -17.41 -26.51
C ALA A 19 22.68 -16.26 -27.29
N SER A 20 21.81 -16.60 -28.25
CA SER A 20 21.10 -15.62 -29.09
C SER A 20 19.82 -15.08 -28.45
N ASP A 21 19.38 -15.67 -27.34
CA ASP A 21 18.17 -15.23 -26.65
C ASP A 21 18.34 -13.80 -26.10
N PRO A 22 17.39 -12.87 -26.36
CA PRO A 22 17.56 -11.46 -26.02
C PRO A 22 17.55 -11.17 -24.51
N PHE A 23 16.88 -12.00 -23.70
CA PHE A 23 16.65 -11.72 -22.28
C PHE A 23 17.23 -12.81 -21.37
N LEU A 24 17.08 -14.08 -21.75
CA LEU A 24 17.42 -15.25 -20.95
C LEU A 24 18.78 -15.87 -21.32
N SER A 25 19.62 -15.18 -22.09
CA SER A 25 21.04 -15.52 -22.25
C SER A 25 21.92 -14.69 -21.31
N ASN A 26 21.52 -13.44 -21.04
CA ASN A 26 22.28 -12.48 -20.24
C ASN A 26 21.34 -11.64 -19.38
N LEU A 27 21.03 -12.16 -18.19
CA LEU A 27 20.13 -11.50 -17.27
C LEU A 27 20.67 -10.13 -16.84
N LYS A 28 19.83 -9.10 -16.98
CA LYS A 28 20.09 -7.72 -16.53
C LYS A 28 18.88 -7.22 -15.74
N ALA A 29 19.10 -6.37 -14.75
CA ALA A 29 18.00 -5.66 -14.09
C ALA A 29 17.60 -4.44 -14.93
N TYR A 30 16.39 -4.45 -15.49
CA TYR A 30 15.81 -3.33 -16.23
C TYR A 30 15.04 -2.39 -15.31
N LYS A 31 14.26 -2.96 -14.37
CA LYS A 31 13.59 -2.20 -13.30
C LYS A 31 13.81 -2.89 -11.97
N ALA A 32 13.90 -2.08 -10.91
CA ALA A 32 14.11 -2.53 -9.54
C ALA A 32 13.37 -1.56 -8.58
N TYR A 33 13.87 -1.43 -7.35
CA TYR A 33 13.25 -0.64 -6.30
C TYR A 33 12.70 0.71 -6.75
N VAL A 34 11.43 0.95 -6.40
CA VAL A 34 10.75 2.24 -6.52
C VAL A 34 10.50 2.78 -5.11
N ASP A 35 10.68 4.07 -4.90
CA ASP A 35 10.44 4.68 -3.59
C ASP A 35 8.93 4.83 -3.33
N PRO A 36 8.34 4.06 -2.38
CA PRO A 36 6.91 4.13 -2.12
C PRO A 36 6.45 5.50 -1.61
N LYS A 37 7.34 6.28 -0.96
CA LYS A 37 6.98 7.62 -0.50
C LYS A 37 6.77 8.55 -1.68
N LYS A 38 7.55 8.42 -2.76
CA LYS A 38 7.37 9.20 -3.99
C LYS A 38 6.08 8.82 -4.71
N GLU A 39 5.80 7.52 -4.83
CA GLU A 39 4.54 7.06 -5.44
C GLU A 39 3.33 7.55 -4.65
N TYR A 40 3.37 7.48 -3.32
CA TYR A 40 2.31 8.01 -2.47
C TYR A 40 2.09 9.50 -2.67
N LEU A 41 3.15 10.31 -2.76
CA LEU A 41 3.03 11.74 -3.02
C LEU A 41 2.42 12.03 -4.41
N ALA A 42 2.75 11.22 -5.42
CA ALA A 42 2.15 11.33 -6.75
C ALA A 42 0.66 10.95 -6.73
N HIS A 43 0.30 9.83 -6.09
CA HIS A 43 -1.08 9.41 -5.85
C HIS A 43 -1.88 10.50 -5.15
N TYR A 44 -1.33 11.04 -4.07
CA TYR A 44 -1.95 12.09 -3.28
C TYR A 44 -2.23 13.36 -4.08
N LYS A 45 -1.30 13.77 -4.94
CA LYS A 45 -1.49 14.94 -5.79
C LYS A 45 -2.70 14.77 -6.72
N VAL A 46 -2.75 13.66 -7.45
CA VAL A 46 -3.86 13.35 -8.37
C VAL A 46 -5.18 13.27 -7.60
N TYR A 47 -5.15 12.60 -6.44
CA TYR A 47 -6.35 12.44 -5.63
C TYR A 47 -6.87 13.77 -5.08
N ASN A 48 -5.99 14.65 -4.61
CA ASN A 48 -6.35 15.98 -4.14
C ASN A 48 -6.88 16.89 -5.25
N ASP A 49 -6.37 16.79 -6.48
CA ASP A 49 -6.93 17.49 -7.64
C ASP A 49 -8.38 17.03 -7.91
N GLY A 50 -8.65 15.73 -7.75
CA GLY A 50 -9.99 15.16 -7.75
C GLY A 50 -10.88 15.71 -6.63
N ILE A 51 -10.38 15.75 -5.39
CA ILE A 51 -11.11 16.29 -4.23
C ILE A 51 -11.44 17.77 -4.46
N LYS A 52 -10.49 18.59 -4.90
CA LYS A 52 -10.72 20.01 -5.19
C LYS A 52 -11.81 20.20 -6.23
N THR A 53 -11.72 19.47 -7.33
CA THR A 53 -12.71 19.51 -8.42
C THR A 53 -14.10 19.13 -7.90
N LEU A 54 -14.18 18.05 -7.11
CA LEU A 54 -15.43 17.60 -6.50
C LEU A 54 -16.02 18.64 -5.53
N MET A 55 -15.19 19.20 -4.65
CA MET A 55 -15.62 20.20 -3.68
C MET A 55 -16.11 21.47 -4.37
N TYR A 56 -15.41 21.93 -5.41
CA TYR A 56 -15.84 23.08 -6.21
C TYR A 56 -17.19 22.83 -6.89
N ASN A 57 -17.32 21.71 -7.62
CA ASN A 57 -18.53 21.37 -8.37
C ASN A 57 -19.76 21.20 -7.46
N ARG A 58 -19.55 20.73 -6.22
CA ARG A 58 -20.61 20.55 -5.21
C ARG A 58 -20.76 21.74 -4.26
N GLN A 59 -20.04 22.84 -4.47
CA GLN A 59 -20.02 24.03 -3.61
C GLN A 59 -19.69 23.72 -2.13
N LEU A 60 -18.86 22.70 -1.90
CA LEU A 60 -18.39 22.25 -0.59
C LEU A 60 -17.11 22.95 -0.13
N ASN A 61 -16.56 23.85 -0.95
CA ASN A 61 -15.37 24.65 -0.64
C ASN A 61 -15.68 25.96 0.11
N ARG A 62 -16.91 26.08 0.65
CA ARG A 62 -17.35 27.18 1.51
C ARG A 62 -17.20 26.77 2.98
N PHE A 63 -16.04 27.08 3.56
CA PHE A 63 -15.73 26.83 4.97
C PHE A 63 -14.94 28.02 5.53
N LYS A 64 -15.18 28.37 6.79
CA LYS A 64 -14.56 29.54 7.43
C LYS A 64 -13.20 29.23 8.07
N ASP A 65 -12.97 27.98 8.44
CA ASP A 65 -11.77 27.55 9.15
C ASP A 65 -11.43 26.09 8.84
N PHE A 66 -10.35 25.60 9.46
CA PHE A 66 -9.84 24.27 9.20
C PHE A 66 -10.73 23.17 9.81
N ASP A 67 -11.46 23.46 10.88
CA ASP A 67 -12.35 22.48 11.52
C ASP A 67 -13.56 22.18 10.64
N GLU A 68 -14.16 23.22 10.07
CA GLU A 68 -15.22 23.07 9.06
C GLU A 68 -14.72 22.34 7.81
N PHE A 69 -13.52 22.68 7.35
CA PHE A 69 -12.89 21.99 6.23
C PHE A 69 -12.72 20.49 6.51
N VAL A 70 -12.17 20.10 7.67
CA VAL A 70 -11.98 18.69 8.03
C VAL A 70 -13.32 17.97 8.11
N SER A 71 -14.35 18.59 8.68
CA SER A 71 -15.70 17.98 8.73
C SER A 71 -16.26 17.68 7.33
N ILE A 72 -16.12 18.63 6.40
CA ILE A 72 -16.53 18.45 5.01
C ILE A 72 -15.67 17.40 4.31
N LEU A 73 -14.35 17.48 4.46
CA LEU A 73 -13.39 16.55 3.87
C LEU A 73 -13.67 15.11 4.31
N MET A 74 -13.88 14.87 5.61
CA MET A 74 -14.18 13.53 6.12
C MET A 74 -15.47 12.95 5.51
N ARG A 75 -16.47 13.79 5.23
CA ARG A 75 -17.69 13.36 4.54
C ARG A 75 -17.43 12.98 3.07
N VAL A 76 -16.56 13.74 2.39
CA VAL A 76 -16.14 13.45 1.01
C VAL A 76 -15.33 12.15 0.97
N LEU A 77 -14.37 12.00 1.87
CA LEU A 77 -13.46 10.86 1.93
C LEU A 77 -14.19 9.55 2.29
N LYS A 78 -15.25 9.59 3.11
CA LYS A 78 -15.96 8.39 3.60
C LYS A 78 -16.35 7.40 2.49
N THR A 79 -16.63 7.88 1.28
CA THR A 79 -16.98 7.02 0.14
C THR A 79 -15.82 6.66 -0.76
N SER A 80 -14.79 7.51 -0.87
CA SER A 80 -13.70 7.33 -1.84
C SER A 80 -12.48 6.61 -1.28
N VAL A 81 -12.25 6.66 0.04
CA VAL A 81 -11.03 6.06 0.65
C VAL A 81 -11.03 4.55 0.70
N ILE A 82 -12.17 3.90 0.43
CA ILE A 82 -12.29 2.45 0.35
C ILE A 82 -11.50 1.94 -0.87
N ASP A 83 -11.69 2.58 -2.03
CA ASP A 83 -11.01 2.20 -3.28
C ASP A 83 -9.68 2.95 -3.48
N GLN A 84 -9.59 4.17 -2.96
CA GLN A 84 -8.44 5.05 -3.12
C GLN A 84 -7.97 5.53 -1.75
N PRO A 85 -7.13 4.75 -1.05
CA PRO A 85 -6.71 5.10 0.31
C PRO A 85 -6.03 6.46 0.37
N TYR A 86 -6.32 7.20 1.43
CA TYR A 86 -5.78 8.52 1.68
C TYR A 86 -4.53 8.47 2.56
N THR A 87 -4.48 7.55 3.52
CA THR A 87 -3.32 7.38 4.40
C THR A 87 -2.20 6.63 3.70
N TYR A 88 -0.95 6.89 4.11
CA TYR A 88 0.21 6.17 3.57
C TYR A 88 0.15 4.65 3.83
N ALA A 89 -0.33 4.24 5.01
CA ALA A 89 -0.46 2.83 5.35
C ALA A 89 -1.52 2.15 4.46
N GLY A 90 -2.66 2.80 4.25
CA GLY A 90 -3.68 2.31 3.31
C GLY A 90 -3.17 2.24 1.87
N PHE A 91 -2.42 3.26 1.43
CA PHE A 91 -1.81 3.28 0.10
C PHE A 91 -0.86 2.10 -0.13
N LEU A 92 0.03 1.82 0.83
CA LEU A 92 0.97 0.69 0.75
C LEU A 92 0.28 -0.69 0.69
N LYS A 93 -0.95 -0.80 1.21
CA LYS A 93 -1.77 -2.02 1.15
C LYS A 93 -2.67 -2.08 -0.08
N SER A 94 -2.73 -1.01 -0.87
CA SER A 94 -3.63 -0.91 -2.02
C SER A 94 -2.97 -1.44 -3.29
N ASN A 95 -3.77 -1.61 -4.35
CA ASN A 95 -3.28 -1.92 -5.68
C ASN A 95 -2.64 -0.72 -6.41
N ASN A 96 -2.57 0.45 -5.76
CA ASN A 96 -1.96 1.65 -6.33
C ASN A 96 -0.45 1.74 -6.10
N VAL A 97 0.14 0.82 -5.32
CA VAL A 97 1.59 0.73 -5.13
C VAL A 97 2.15 -0.43 -5.94
N THR A 98 3.31 -0.23 -6.56
CA THR A 98 3.97 -1.31 -7.29
C THR A 98 4.66 -2.29 -6.34
N VAL A 99 4.70 -3.57 -6.71
CA VAL A 99 5.48 -4.60 -6.01
C VAL A 99 6.98 -4.24 -5.94
N MET A 100 7.47 -3.43 -6.88
CA MET A 100 8.86 -2.94 -6.87
C MET A 100 9.18 -2.11 -5.62
N SER A 101 8.17 -1.52 -4.99
CA SER A 101 8.32 -0.71 -3.77
C SER A 101 8.60 -1.54 -2.52
N THR A 102 8.47 -2.87 -2.61
CA THR A 102 8.97 -3.80 -1.58
C THR A 102 10.49 -3.89 -1.57
N GLY A 103 11.16 -3.58 -2.68
CA GLY A 103 12.60 -3.85 -2.83
C GLY A 103 12.95 -5.34 -3.01
N LEU A 104 11.96 -6.21 -3.13
CA LEU A 104 12.15 -7.66 -3.34
C LEU A 104 11.98 -8.07 -4.81
N ALA A 105 11.43 -7.19 -5.65
CA ALA A 105 11.14 -7.48 -7.04
C ALA A 105 12.16 -6.84 -8.01
N ILE A 106 12.51 -7.59 -9.05
CA ILE A 106 13.39 -7.17 -10.14
C ILE A 106 12.73 -7.56 -11.46
N GLU A 107 12.73 -6.67 -12.43
CA GLU A 107 12.32 -6.98 -13.81
C GLU A 107 13.56 -7.17 -14.68
N ILE A 108 13.61 -8.31 -15.38
CA ILE A 108 14.76 -8.73 -16.20
C ILE A 108 14.61 -8.45 -17.70
N ALA A 109 13.48 -7.86 -18.09
CA ALA A 109 13.22 -7.40 -19.44
C ALA A 109 12.36 -6.14 -19.41
N GLU A 110 12.41 -5.35 -20.48
CA GLU A 110 11.51 -4.24 -20.73
C GLU A 110 10.55 -4.63 -21.86
N SER A 111 9.35 -5.06 -21.49
CA SER A 111 8.29 -5.42 -22.43
C SER A 111 6.94 -4.88 -21.94
N SER A 112 5.93 -4.91 -22.81
CA SER A 112 4.61 -4.37 -22.50
C SER A 112 3.84 -5.27 -21.53
N TYR A 113 3.40 -4.72 -20.39
CA TYR A 113 2.56 -5.46 -19.44
C TYR A 113 1.20 -5.89 -20.01
N MET A 114 0.75 -5.28 -21.11
CA MET A 114 -0.60 -5.47 -21.67
C MET A 114 -0.63 -6.42 -22.88
N ASN A 115 0.51 -6.81 -23.43
CA ASN A 115 0.55 -7.67 -24.63
C ASN A 115 0.95 -9.10 -24.29
N ASP A 116 -0.02 -9.95 -23.95
CA ASP A 116 0.21 -11.36 -23.60
C ASP A 116 0.89 -12.18 -24.71
N PHE A 117 0.69 -11.80 -25.98
CA PHE A 117 1.35 -12.45 -27.11
C PHE A 117 2.87 -12.24 -27.07
N ASP A 118 3.32 -11.02 -26.77
CA ASP A 118 4.74 -10.70 -26.65
C ASP A 118 5.34 -11.40 -25.42
N LYS A 119 4.66 -11.37 -24.27
CA LYS A 119 5.14 -12.08 -23.05
C LYS A 119 5.41 -13.54 -23.34
N TYR A 120 4.47 -14.18 -24.04
CA TYR A 120 4.55 -15.59 -24.36
C TYR A 120 5.65 -15.89 -25.38
N ASN A 121 5.72 -15.13 -26.48
CA ASN A 121 6.68 -15.41 -27.55
C ASN A 121 8.12 -15.00 -27.22
N GLU A 122 8.31 -13.88 -26.51
CA GLU A 122 9.63 -13.32 -26.21
C GLU A 122 10.30 -14.02 -25.02
N LEU A 123 9.51 -14.54 -24.07
CA LEU A 123 10.05 -15.07 -22.83
C LEU A 123 9.64 -16.53 -22.58
N VAL A 124 8.34 -16.82 -22.54
CA VAL A 124 7.85 -18.17 -22.14
C VAL A 124 8.20 -19.24 -23.17
N LYS A 125 8.18 -18.91 -24.48
CA LYS A 125 8.60 -19.80 -25.57
C LYS A 125 10.11 -19.89 -25.76
N SER A 126 10.89 -19.13 -25.01
CA SER A 126 12.35 -19.19 -25.09
C SER A 126 12.84 -20.62 -24.84
N LYS A 127 13.84 -21.05 -25.61
CA LYS A 127 14.55 -22.31 -25.34
C LYS A 127 15.23 -22.31 -23.97
N ASN A 128 15.51 -21.13 -23.43
CA ASN A 128 16.15 -20.94 -22.13
C ASN A 128 15.14 -20.85 -20.98
N TRP A 129 13.83 -20.85 -21.27
CA TRP A 129 12.79 -20.66 -20.26
C TRP A 129 12.88 -21.68 -19.11
N GLN A 130 12.99 -22.97 -19.43
CA GLN A 130 13.07 -24.01 -18.39
C GLN A 130 14.31 -23.83 -17.51
N PHE A 131 15.45 -23.46 -18.10
CA PHE A 131 16.66 -23.16 -17.34
C PHE A 131 16.45 -21.94 -16.44
N PHE A 132 15.79 -20.90 -16.93
CA PHE A 132 15.45 -19.71 -16.16
C PHE A 132 14.55 -20.01 -14.98
N VAL A 133 13.46 -20.77 -15.17
CA VAL A 133 12.56 -21.19 -14.09
C VAL A 133 13.33 -21.97 -13.01
N ASN A 134 14.11 -22.98 -13.43
CA ASN A 134 14.88 -23.80 -12.49
C ASN A 134 15.93 -22.98 -11.74
N THR A 135 16.56 -22.03 -12.42
CA THR A 135 17.57 -21.17 -11.80
C THR A 135 16.93 -20.16 -10.85
N CYS A 136 15.78 -19.57 -11.17
CA CYS A 136 15.06 -18.71 -10.24
C CYS A 136 14.76 -19.46 -8.95
N ASN A 137 14.18 -20.66 -9.03
CA ASN A 137 13.91 -21.51 -7.87
C ASN A 137 15.21 -21.82 -7.07
N THR A 138 16.29 -22.17 -7.76
CA THR A 138 17.60 -22.48 -7.14
C THR A 138 18.23 -21.29 -6.42
N TYR A 139 17.92 -20.06 -6.82
CA TYR A 139 18.45 -18.84 -6.22
C TYR A 139 17.44 -18.14 -5.30
N GLY A 140 16.29 -18.77 -5.03
CA GLY A 140 15.25 -18.27 -4.13
C GLY A 140 14.42 -17.13 -4.70
N PHE A 141 14.21 -17.13 -6.01
CA PHE A 141 13.30 -16.22 -6.71
C PHE A 141 12.06 -16.96 -7.18
N MET A 142 10.90 -16.34 -6.95
CA MET A 142 9.63 -16.67 -7.59
C MET A 142 9.47 -15.85 -8.87
N ILE A 143 8.73 -16.38 -9.84
CA ILE A 143 8.38 -15.66 -11.08
C ILE A 143 6.93 -15.19 -10.96
N ASP A 144 6.68 -13.92 -11.27
CA ASP A 144 5.33 -13.38 -11.35
C ASP A 144 4.61 -13.99 -12.56
N TYR A 145 3.47 -14.66 -12.31
CA TYR A 145 2.71 -15.34 -13.35
C TYR A 145 2.21 -14.39 -14.45
N ASN A 146 1.80 -13.17 -14.09
CA ASN A 146 1.23 -12.20 -15.04
C ASN A 146 2.31 -11.38 -15.76
N VAL A 147 3.52 -11.34 -15.19
CA VAL A 147 4.67 -10.57 -15.66
C VAL A 147 5.91 -11.48 -15.61
N PRO A 148 6.09 -12.40 -16.57
CA PRO A 148 7.05 -13.50 -16.45
C PRO A 148 8.53 -13.06 -16.45
N TRP A 149 8.83 -11.81 -16.81
CA TRP A 149 10.15 -11.19 -16.64
C TRP A 149 10.34 -10.54 -15.27
N ARG A 150 9.34 -10.56 -14.39
CA ARG A 150 9.46 -10.09 -13.01
C ARG A 150 9.73 -11.28 -12.11
N ILE A 151 10.82 -11.16 -11.37
CA ILE A 151 11.19 -12.10 -10.32
C ILE A 151 11.07 -11.42 -8.96
N VAL A 152 10.62 -12.18 -7.97
CA VAL A 152 10.42 -11.71 -6.60
C VAL A 152 11.23 -12.60 -5.66
N ALA A 153 12.07 -12.01 -4.82
CA ALA A 153 12.84 -12.75 -3.84
C ALA A 153 11.91 -13.37 -2.80
N ASP A 154 11.94 -14.70 -2.68
CA ASP A 154 11.27 -15.41 -1.59
C ASP A 154 12.16 -15.34 -0.36
N ILE A 155 11.88 -14.38 0.52
CA ILE A 155 12.64 -14.16 1.75
C ILE A 155 12.53 -15.33 2.75
N GLY A 156 11.58 -16.24 2.56
CA GLY A 156 11.47 -17.48 3.33
C GLY A 156 12.35 -18.62 2.81
N ALA A 157 12.84 -18.52 1.56
CA ALA A 157 13.71 -19.54 0.97
C ALA A 157 15.07 -19.58 1.66
N GLN A 158 15.58 -20.79 1.91
CA GLN A 158 16.88 -20.98 2.58
C GLN A 158 18.01 -20.30 1.83
N GLU A 159 17.94 -20.28 0.50
CA GLU A 159 18.89 -19.66 -0.41
C GLU A 159 18.94 -18.14 -0.21
N VAL A 160 17.79 -17.48 -0.08
CA VAL A 160 17.73 -16.04 0.21
C VAL A 160 18.24 -15.74 1.60
N LEU A 161 17.90 -16.55 2.61
CA LEU A 161 18.43 -16.40 3.96
C LEU A 161 19.96 -16.56 4.02
N LYS A 162 20.55 -17.48 3.23
CA LYS A 162 22.02 -17.59 3.09
C LYS A 162 22.64 -16.30 2.55
N TYR A 163 21.99 -15.63 1.60
CA TYR A 163 22.44 -14.32 1.11
C TYR A 163 22.24 -13.21 2.14
N SER A 164 21.10 -13.20 2.83
CA SER A 164 20.75 -12.20 3.83
C SER A 164 21.72 -12.16 5.01
N ARG A 165 22.20 -13.33 5.46
CA ARG A 165 23.19 -13.46 6.55
C ARG A 165 24.47 -12.67 6.31
N LYS A 166 24.88 -12.52 5.03
CA LYS A 166 26.06 -11.70 4.67
C LYS A 166 25.88 -10.22 5.04
N TYR A 167 24.64 -9.78 5.24
CA TYR A 167 24.24 -8.41 5.57
C TYR A 167 23.70 -8.27 7.00
N GLY A 168 23.67 -9.36 7.79
CA GLY A 168 23.22 -9.35 9.19
C GLY A 168 21.94 -10.16 9.47
N PRO A 169 20.82 -9.97 8.75
CA PRO A 169 19.58 -10.70 9.04
C PRO A 169 19.69 -12.20 8.79
N GLU A 170 19.33 -13.01 9.79
CA GLU A 170 19.35 -14.48 9.72
C GLU A 170 17.96 -15.10 9.51
N THR A 171 16.90 -14.36 9.83
CA THR A 171 15.50 -14.78 9.74
C THR A 171 14.67 -13.77 8.96
N VAL A 172 13.48 -14.18 8.52
CA VAL A 172 12.49 -13.31 7.87
C VAL A 172 12.13 -12.12 8.77
N ASP A 173 11.90 -12.36 10.07
CA ASP A 173 11.57 -11.30 11.02
C ASP A 173 12.70 -10.26 11.13
N GLN A 174 13.95 -10.72 11.11
CA GLN A 174 15.09 -9.81 11.13
C GLN A 174 15.23 -9.02 9.82
N ILE A 175 14.86 -9.61 8.68
CA ILE A 175 14.80 -8.88 7.41
C ILE A 175 13.81 -7.73 7.54
N PHE A 176 12.59 -8.00 8.02
CA PHE A 176 11.59 -6.95 8.24
C PHE A 176 12.04 -5.92 9.28
N ALA A 177 12.62 -6.36 10.39
CA ALA A 177 13.05 -5.46 11.46
C ALA A 177 14.22 -4.54 11.07
N PHE A 178 15.15 -5.02 10.25
CA PHE A 178 16.36 -4.27 9.89
C PHE A 178 16.25 -3.51 8.56
N GLN A 179 15.47 -4.01 7.60
CA GLN A 179 15.43 -3.44 6.24
C GLN A 179 14.18 -2.60 5.97
N TYR A 180 13.17 -2.63 6.85
CA TYR A 180 11.91 -1.93 6.64
C TYR A 180 11.55 -1.00 7.81
N GLU A 181 10.83 0.07 7.50
CA GLU A 181 10.22 0.95 8.50
C GLU A 181 8.71 0.73 8.55
N LYS A 182 8.13 0.84 9.75
CA LYS A 182 6.67 0.83 9.92
C LYS A 182 6.05 2.03 9.22
N SER A 183 5.06 1.78 8.36
CA SER A 183 4.35 2.79 7.57
C SER A 183 3.73 3.90 8.43
N SER A 184 3.20 3.54 9.59
CA SER A 184 2.52 4.46 10.50
C SER A 184 3.42 5.58 11.05
N LYS A 185 4.74 5.34 11.17
CA LYS A 185 5.71 6.35 11.61
C LYS A 185 5.75 7.54 10.65
N TYR A 186 5.75 7.27 9.34
CA TYR A 186 5.71 8.31 8.32
C TYR A 186 4.29 8.82 8.07
N GLY A 187 3.30 7.92 8.10
CA GLY A 187 1.92 8.18 7.70
C GLY A 187 1.23 9.30 8.47
N VAL A 188 1.47 9.42 9.77
CA VAL A 188 0.82 10.46 10.59
C VAL A 188 1.45 11.83 10.34
N GLU A 189 2.77 11.91 10.33
CA GLU A 189 3.48 13.18 10.11
C GLU A 189 3.20 13.73 8.72
N ILE A 190 3.20 12.88 7.70
CA ILE A 190 2.86 13.32 6.34
C ILE A 190 1.40 13.75 6.23
N LEU A 191 0.46 13.06 6.91
CA LEU A 191 -0.95 13.42 6.90
C LEU A 191 -1.19 14.83 7.46
N LYS A 192 -0.51 15.23 8.54
CA LYS A 192 -0.60 16.58 9.12
C LYS A 192 -0.27 17.66 8.08
N LYS A 193 0.86 17.49 7.40
CA LYS A 193 1.33 18.39 6.35
C LYS A 193 0.37 18.43 5.17
N MET A 194 -0.05 17.26 4.72
CA MET A 194 -1.00 17.07 3.64
C MET A 194 -2.34 17.77 3.88
N LEU A 195 -2.95 17.59 5.05
CA LEU A 195 -4.23 18.24 5.36
C LEU A 195 -4.11 19.77 5.38
N TYR A 196 -3.02 20.30 5.93
CA TYR A 196 -2.73 21.75 5.89
C TYR A 196 -2.57 22.27 4.45
N GLU A 197 -1.82 21.54 3.61
CA GLU A 197 -1.62 21.89 2.21
C GLU A 197 -2.94 21.85 1.43
N LEU A 198 -3.75 20.80 1.63
CA LEU A 198 -5.05 20.65 0.98
C LEU A 198 -6.01 21.77 1.40
N TYR A 199 -6.07 22.11 2.70
CA TYR A 199 -6.88 23.24 3.18
C TYR A 199 -6.57 24.53 2.42
N ASN A 200 -5.28 24.84 2.28
CA ASN A 200 -4.85 26.03 1.57
C ASN A 200 -5.06 25.93 0.04
N TYR A 201 -5.06 24.72 -0.50
CA TYR A 201 -5.27 24.47 -1.93
C TYR A 201 -6.73 24.57 -2.37
N VAL A 202 -7.67 24.22 -1.48
CA VAL A 202 -9.12 24.19 -1.76
C VAL A 202 -9.89 25.41 -1.27
N LYS A 203 -9.35 26.17 -0.30
CA LYS A 203 -10.05 27.34 0.25
C LYS A 203 -10.27 28.39 -0.83
N LEU A 204 -11.42 29.06 -0.74
CA LEU A 204 -11.71 30.25 -1.53
C LEU A 204 -11.06 31.48 -0.90
N ASP A 205 -10.77 32.50 -1.70
CA ASP A 205 -10.31 33.80 -1.17
C ASP A 205 -11.39 34.48 -0.34
N SER A 206 -12.65 34.40 -0.82
CA SER A 206 -13.84 34.77 -0.07
C SER A 206 -15.10 34.15 -0.70
N TYR A 207 -16.20 34.14 0.05
CA TYR A 207 -17.52 33.77 -0.46
C TYR A 207 -18.63 34.45 0.33
N ASP A 208 -19.82 34.57 -0.27
CA ASP A 208 -20.98 35.16 0.40
C ASP A 208 -21.83 34.10 1.12
N GLU A 209 -22.22 34.39 2.35
CA GLU A 209 -23.28 33.70 3.07
C GLU A 209 -24.49 34.63 3.24
N THR A 210 -25.69 34.06 3.14
CA THR A 210 -26.93 34.79 3.39
C THR A 210 -27.45 34.38 4.76
N GLU A 211 -27.67 35.36 5.64
CA GLU A 211 -28.25 35.17 6.97
C GLU A 211 -29.64 35.80 7.01
N THR A 212 -30.60 35.06 7.56
CA THR A 212 -31.96 35.56 7.77
C THR A 212 -32.03 36.27 9.12
N CYS A 213 -32.35 37.55 9.09
CA CYS A 213 -32.54 38.36 10.28
C CYS A 213 -33.86 38.01 10.98
N ARG A 214 -34.00 38.42 12.25
CA ARG A 214 -35.22 38.18 13.05
C ARG A 214 -36.49 38.80 12.46
N ASP A 215 -36.35 39.83 11.64
CA ASP A 215 -37.44 40.51 10.93
C ASP A 215 -37.77 39.87 9.55
N GLY A 216 -37.11 38.76 9.20
CA GLY A 216 -37.28 38.08 7.92
C GLY A 216 -36.49 38.68 6.76
N SER A 217 -35.73 39.76 6.97
CA SER A 217 -34.84 40.32 5.96
C SER A 217 -33.61 39.43 5.74
N LEU A 218 -33.05 39.46 4.53
CA LEU A 218 -31.85 38.70 4.17
C LEU A 218 -30.65 39.63 4.13
N ILE A 219 -29.63 39.36 4.94
CA ILE A 219 -28.35 40.05 4.87
C ILE A 219 -27.32 39.16 4.19
N LYS A 220 -26.51 39.74 3.31
CA LYS A 220 -25.35 39.07 2.73
C LYS A 220 -24.12 39.44 3.53
N ARG A 221 -23.37 38.42 3.98
CA ARG A 221 -22.11 38.58 4.66
C ARG A 221 -21.02 37.92 3.83
N GLN A 222 -19.98 38.70 3.51
CA GLN A 222 -18.78 38.16 2.91
C GLN A 222 -17.93 37.47 3.98
N ILE A 223 -17.57 36.22 3.74
CA ILE A 223 -16.72 35.40 4.60
C ILE A 223 -15.35 35.25 3.96
N TYR A 224 -14.32 35.46 4.79
CA TYR A 224 -12.93 35.22 4.44
C TYR A 224 -12.42 34.03 5.25
N PRO A 225 -12.11 32.89 4.62
CA PRO A 225 -11.55 31.74 5.34
C PRO A 225 -10.27 32.10 6.09
N LYS A 226 -10.10 31.55 7.29
CA LYS A 226 -8.98 31.87 8.17
C LYS A 226 -7.64 31.48 7.54
N LEU A 227 -6.74 32.44 7.39
CA LEU A 227 -5.35 32.17 7.06
C LEU A 227 -4.59 31.71 8.31
N TYR A 228 -3.80 30.64 8.16
CA TYR A 228 -2.92 30.16 9.22
C TYR A 228 -1.47 30.23 8.75
N ALA A 229 -0.59 30.84 9.55
CA ALA A 229 0.84 30.59 9.42
C ALA A 229 1.14 29.15 9.88
N PRO A 230 2.12 28.43 9.29
CA PRO A 230 2.38 27.03 9.62
C PRO A 230 2.61 26.76 11.11
N ASN A 231 3.40 27.57 11.80
CA ASN A 231 3.64 27.44 13.24
C ASN A 231 2.36 27.60 14.06
N VAL A 232 1.56 28.63 13.77
CA VAL A 232 0.28 28.90 14.45
C VAL A 232 -0.72 27.77 14.20
N PHE A 233 -0.69 27.18 13.00
CA PHE A 233 -1.53 26.03 12.65
C PHE A 233 -1.20 24.81 13.51
N TYR A 234 0.07 24.42 13.59
CA TYR A 234 0.50 23.25 14.36
C TYR A 234 0.46 23.47 15.88
N GLU A 235 0.50 24.73 16.35
CA GLU A 235 0.23 25.06 17.75
C GLU A 235 -1.27 24.95 18.09
N LYS A 236 -2.16 25.37 17.17
CA LYS A 236 -3.61 25.30 17.37
C LYS A 236 -4.13 23.86 17.30
N TYR A 237 -3.65 23.08 16.34
CA TYR A 237 -4.11 21.71 16.10
C TYR A 237 -3.10 20.72 16.64
N SER A 238 -3.46 20.08 17.76
CA SER A 238 -2.57 19.17 18.47
C SER A 238 -2.31 17.86 17.71
N ASP A 239 -1.25 17.16 18.10
CA ASP A 239 -1.00 15.77 17.65
C ASP A 239 -2.19 14.85 17.93
N GLU A 240 -2.95 15.13 18.99
CA GLU A 240 -4.17 14.41 19.37
C GLU A 240 -5.25 14.55 18.28
N TYR A 241 -5.45 15.77 17.78
CA TYR A 241 -6.41 16.08 16.73
C TYR A 241 -6.10 15.29 15.44
N PHE A 242 -4.85 15.36 14.97
CA PHE A 242 -4.44 14.67 13.75
C PHE A 242 -4.39 13.14 13.91
N THR A 243 -4.03 12.67 15.10
CA THR A 243 -4.08 11.24 15.42
C THR A 243 -5.51 10.74 15.31
N LYS A 244 -6.50 11.44 15.86
CA LYS A 244 -7.90 11.04 15.74
C LYS A 244 -8.32 10.93 14.27
N ILE A 245 -7.98 11.92 13.43
CA ILE A 245 -8.26 11.87 11.98
C ILE A 245 -7.60 10.66 11.32
N TYR A 246 -6.31 10.42 11.59
CA TYR A 246 -5.59 9.27 11.06
C TYR A 246 -6.30 7.95 11.41
N LEU A 247 -6.62 7.74 12.69
CA LEU A 247 -7.27 6.52 13.16
C LEU A 247 -8.66 6.34 12.50
N THR A 248 -9.44 7.42 12.40
CA THR A 248 -10.75 7.37 11.73
C THR A 248 -10.61 7.03 10.24
N LEU A 249 -9.67 7.63 9.51
CA LEU A 249 -9.44 7.31 8.11
C LEU A 249 -9.04 5.84 7.93
N ARG A 250 -8.10 5.35 8.74
CA ARG A 250 -7.68 3.94 8.71
C ARG A 250 -8.83 2.97 8.98
N MET A 251 -9.73 3.31 9.91
CA MET A 251 -10.94 2.50 10.18
C MET A 251 -11.88 2.44 8.97
N ILE A 252 -11.97 3.51 8.17
CA ILE A 252 -12.78 3.55 6.96
C ILE A 252 -12.09 2.78 5.83
N GLU A 253 -10.78 2.93 5.66
CA GLU A 253 -9.98 2.24 4.63
C GLU A 253 -9.93 0.72 4.84
N GLU A 254 -9.71 0.28 6.07
CA GLU A 254 -9.59 -1.16 6.37
C GLU A 254 -10.95 -1.86 6.42
N GLN A 255 -12.01 -1.14 6.79
CA GLN A 255 -13.35 -1.70 7.00
C GLN A 255 -13.33 -2.96 7.89
N PRO A 256 -12.70 -2.93 9.09
CA PRO A 256 -12.69 -4.08 9.97
C PRO A 256 -14.14 -4.44 10.37
N ASN A 257 -14.42 -5.74 10.48
CA ASN A 257 -15.73 -6.23 10.93
C ASN A 257 -15.91 -6.00 12.43
N ILE A 258 -16.15 -4.75 12.80
CA ILE A 258 -16.39 -4.23 14.15
C ILE A 258 -17.49 -3.17 14.07
N ASP A 259 -18.35 -3.13 15.08
CA ASP A 259 -19.45 -2.17 15.16
C ASP A 259 -18.97 -0.76 15.52
N GLU A 260 -19.85 0.24 15.41
CA GLU A 260 -19.52 1.64 15.66
C GLU A 260 -19.12 1.91 17.12
N VAL A 261 -19.72 1.19 18.07
CA VAL A 261 -19.42 1.35 19.50
C VAL A 261 -18.00 0.87 19.80
N GLU A 262 -17.64 -0.28 19.23
CA GLU A 262 -16.29 -0.83 19.34
C GLU A 262 -15.26 0.05 18.62
N ARG A 263 -15.59 0.61 17.44
CA ARG A 263 -14.72 1.59 16.74
C ARG A 263 -14.39 2.78 17.63
N GLU A 264 -15.40 3.42 18.21
CA GLU A 264 -15.21 4.57 19.09
C GLU A 264 -14.44 4.20 20.37
N LYS A 265 -14.68 3.00 20.91
CA LYS A 265 -13.91 2.47 22.04
C LYS A 265 -12.43 2.32 21.70
N ILE A 266 -12.10 1.70 20.56
CA ILE A 266 -10.72 1.50 20.11
C ILE A 266 -10.01 2.85 19.94
N ILE A 267 -10.65 3.80 19.25
CA ILE A 267 -10.10 5.15 19.05
C ILE A 267 -9.86 5.83 20.41
N THR A 268 -10.85 5.81 21.30
CA THR A 268 -10.74 6.40 22.64
C THR A 268 -9.59 5.79 23.46
N GLU A 269 -9.41 4.46 23.40
CA GLU A 269 -8.28 3.79 24.04
C GLU A 269 -6.93 4.21 23.46
N GLN A 270 -6.83 4.38 22.13
CA GLN A 270 -5.62 4.89 21.49
C GLN A 270 -5.30 6.33 21.92
N MET A 271 -6.31 7.18 22.06
CA MET A 271 -6.12 8.56 22.55
C MET A 271 -5.59 8.58 23.98
N LYS A 272 -6.09 7.70 24.87
CA LYS A 272 -5.56 7.55 26.24
C LYS A 272 -4.09 7.14 26.25
N LEU A 273 -3.69 6.24 25.34
CA LEU A 273 -2.29 5.83 25.20
C LEU A 273 -1.39 6.94 24.66
N LEU A 274 -1.88 7.76 23.73
CA LEU A 274 -1.16 8.91 23.18
C LEU A 274 -0.78 9.92 24.28
N ASN A 275 -1.68 10.10 25.24
CA ASN A 275 -1.49 10.98 26.40
C ASN A 275 -0.57 10.39 27.49
N THR A 276 -0.10 9.15 27.32
CA THR A 276 0.88 8.51 28.22
C THR A 276 2.29 8.60 27.61
N PRO A 277 3.22 9.40 28.17
CA PRO A 277 4.53 9.67 27.55
C PRO A 277 5.33 8.42 27.16
N LYS A 278 5.30 7.37 28.00
CA LYS A 278 6.02 6.11 27.74
C LYS A 278 5.48 5.31 26.55
N ASN A 279 4.23 5.55 26.14
CA ASN A 279 3.52 4.74 25.16
C ASN A 279 3.12 5.49 23.89
N ARG A 280 3.41 6.80 23.79
CA ARG A 280 3.06 7.63 22.63
C ARG A 280 3.51 7.01 21.31
N ASN A 281 4.73 6.50 21.25
CA ASN A 281 5.30 5.89 20.04
C ASN A 281 4.69 4.52 19.67
N LYS A 282 3.91 3.92 20.57
CA LYS A 282 3.28 2.60 20.37
C LYS A 282 1.85 2.68 19.84
N VAL A 283 1.21 3.86 19.92
CA VAL A 283 -0.20 4.06 19.54
C VAL A 283 -0.49 3.49 18.15
N TYR A 284 0.26 3.95 17.14
CA TYR A 284 -0.02 3.51 15.78
C TYR A 284 0.34 2.05 15.53
N THR A 285 1.40 1.53 16.14
CA THR A 285 1.73 0.09 16.02
C THR A 285 0.62 -0.77 16.60
N ARG A 286 0.15 -0.46 17.82
CA ARG A 286 -0.92 -1.20 18.48
C ARG A 286 -2.24 -1.07 17.74
N PHE A 287 -2.55 0.11 17.25
CA PHE A 287 -3.75 0.33 16.46
C PHE A 287 -3.74 -0.48 15.17
N GLU A 288 -2.64 -0.41 14.41
CA GLU A 288 -2.48 -1.17 13.18
C GLU A 288 -2.54 -2.69 13.43
N SER A 289 -2.08 -3.20 14.58
CA SER A 289 -2.24 -4.63 14.92
C SER A 289 -3.68 -5.03 15.28
N ILE A 290 -4.56 -4.07 15.60
CA ILE A 290 -5.99 -4.33 15.86
C ILE A 290 -6.77 -4.35 14.55
N ILE A 291 -6.51 -3.38 13.67
CA ILE A 291 -7.33 -3.17 12.47
C ILE A 291 -6.77 -3.85 11.22
N ASN A 292 -5.45 -4.07 11.13
CA ASN A 292 -4.91 -4.78 9.98
C ASN A 292 -5.20 -6.25 10.12
N ARG A 293 -5.85 -6.76 9.10
CA ARG A 293 -5.87 -8.17 8.80
C ARG A 293 -4.81 -8.35 7.70
N PRO A 294 -3.72 -9.10 7.95
CA PRO A 294 -2.67 -9.30 6.95
C PRO A 294 -3.15 -10.07 5.70
N PHE A 295 -4.41 -10.50 5.71
CA PHE A 295 -4.91 -11.69 5.02
C PHE A 295 -6.37 -11.53 4.54
N ASP A 296 -6.89 -10.32 4.34
CA ASP A 296 -8.30 -10.13 3.94
C ASP A 296 -8.49 -9.32 2.65
N LYS A 297 -7.42 -8.76 2.08
CA LYS A 297 -7.48 -8.03 0.82
C LYS A 297 -7.24 -8.97 -0.36
N VAL A 298 -7.88 -8.67 -1.49
CA VAL A 298 -7.64 -9.32 -2.78
C VAL A 298 -6.13 -9.31 -3.08
N GLY A 299 -5.56 -10.48 -3.39
CA GLY A 299 -4.13 -10.65 -3.63
C GLY A 299 -3.28 -10.99 -2.40
N SER A 300 -3.83 -10.96 -1.18
CA SER A 300 -3.15 -11.49 0.01
C SER A 300 -2.96 -13.03 -0.09
N LEU A 301 -2.07 -13.59 0.75
CA LEU A 301 -1.77 -15.02 0.73
C LEU A 301 -3.01 -15.88 1.04
N SER A 302 -3.73 -15.54 2.10
CA SER A 302 -5.01 -16.17 2.48
C SER A 302 -6.11 -15.99 1.43
N TYR A 303 -6.20 -14.82 0.79
CA TYR A 303 -7.11 -14.63 -0.35
C TYR A 303 -6.74 -15.58 -1.47
N SER A 304 -5.45 -15.69 -1.79
CA SER A 304 -4.93 -16.59 -2.82
C SER A 304 -5.16 -18.06 -2.46
N VAL A 305 -4.95 -18.44 -1.20
CA VAL A 305 -5.24 -19.79 -0.67
C VAL A 305 -6.72 -20.08 -0.73
N TYR A 306 -7.58 -19.15 -0.31
CA TYR A 306 -9.03 -19.29 -0.35
C TYR A 306 -9.54 -19.42 -1.79
N VAL A 307 -9.07 -18.57 -2.71
CA VAL A 307 -9.39 -18.65 -4.14
C VAL A 307 -8.89 -19.97 -4.73
N GLN A 308 -7.70 -20.44 -4.35
CA GLN A 308 -7.21 -21.74 -4.79
C GLN A 308 -8.07 -22.88 -4.27
N GLN A 309 -8.44 -22.87 -2.98
CA GLN A 309 -9.36 -23.85 -2.40
C GLN A 309 -10.72 -23.86 -3.09
N LEU A 310 -11.28 -22.69 -3.43
CA LEU A 310 -12.51 -22.59 -4.21
C LEU A 310 -12.36 -23.19 -5.61
N ARG A 311 -11.25 -22.89 -6.31
CA ARG A 311 -10.96 -23.48 -7.63
C ARG A 311 -10.81 -24.99 -7.56
N ASP A 312 -10.14 -25.49 -6.53
CA ASP A 312 -9.95 -26.94 -6.32
C ASP A 312 -11.30 -27.62 -6.02
N LEU A 313 -12.20 -26.95 -5.28
CA LEU A 313 -13.57 -27.41 -5.06
C LEU A 313 -14.41 -27.41 -6.34
N GLU A 314 -14.35 -26.34 -7.14
CA GLU A 314 -15.05 -26.25 -8.44
C GLU A 314 -14.55 -27.33 -9.42
N ALA A 315 -13.24 -27.57 -9.49
CA ALA A 315 -12.65 -28.62 -10.31
C ALA A 315 -13.06 -30.03 -9.83
N PHE A 316 -13.20 -30.22 -8.52
CA PHE A 316 -13.74 -31.45 -7.95
C PHE A 316 -15.21 -31.67 -8.32
N GLU A 317 -16.05 -30.62 -8.20
CA GLU A 317 -17.47 -30.68 -8.56
C GLU A 317 -17.69 -30.94 -10.07
N GLN A 318 -16.74 -30.50 -10.91
CA GLN A 318 -16.74 -30.75 -12.36
C GLN A 318 -16.13 -32.10 -12.75
N GLY A 319 -15.63 -32.89 -11.79
CA GLY A 319 -15.07 -34.22 -12.03
C GLY A 319 -13.66 -34.23 -12.61
N GLU A 320 -12.95 -33.09 -12.54
CA GLU A 320 -11.62 -32.91 -13.15
C GLU A 320 -10.45 -33.06 -12.15
N GLY A 321 -10.71 -33.26 -10.84
CA GLY A 321 -9.68 -33.21 -9.79
C GLY A 321 -9.67 -34.37 -8.78
N THR A 322 -8.48 -34.72 -8.27
CA THR A 322 -8.27 -35.59 -7.10
C THR A 322 -7.90 -34.73 -5.90
N ILE A 323 -8.65 -34.80 -4.79
CA ILE A 323 -8.37 -33.99 -3.59
C ILE A 323 -7.08 -34.50 -2.91
N ILE A 324 -6.02 -33.70 -2.90
CA ILE A 324 -4.93 -33.87 -1.93
C ILE A 324 -5.32 -33.07 -0.69
N LEU A 325 -5.97 -33.73 0.28
CA LEU A 325 -6.20 -33.15 1.59
C LEU A 325 -4.84 -33.00 2.28
N ASN A 326 -4.29 -31.79 2.26
CA ASN A 326 -3.13 -31.47 3.06
C ASN A 326 -3.61 -31.33 4.52
N THR A 327 -3.65 -32.45 5.25
CA THR A 327 -3.94 -32.49 6.70
C THR A 327 -2.76 -32.00 7.54
N GLY A 328 -2.10 -30.94 7.08
CA GLY A 328 -1.04 -30.25 7.78
C GLY A 328 -1.61 -29.21 8.74
N GLY A 329 -1.79 -29.64 9.99
CA GLY A 329 -1.91 -28.87 11.23
C GLY A 329 -2.31 -27.39 11.16
N SER A 330 -3.41 -27.09 11.87
CA SER A 330 -3.63 -25.83 12.59
C SER A 330 -2.33 -25.35 13.26
N SER A 331 -1.53 -24.59 12.52
CA SER A 331 -0.61 -23.64 13.10
C SER A 331 -1.26 -22.30 12.82
N ASP A 332 -1.73 -21.74 13.92
CA ASP A 332 -2.24 -20.41 14.01
C ASP A 332 -1.14 -19.43 13.55
N ILE A 333 -1.19 -19.02 12.28
CA ILE A 333 -0.31 -17.98 11.70
C ILE A 333 -0.83 -16.59 12.13
N SER A 334 -1.84 -16.47 13.01
CA SER A 334 -2.32 -15.17 13.50
C SER A 334 -1.38 -14.47 14.49
N GLY A 335 -0.18 -15.02 14.72
CA GLY A 335 0.87 -14.41 15.53
C GLY A 335 1.76 -13.36 14.82
N TYR A 336 1.37 -12.84 13.65
CA TYR A 336 2.16 -11.85 12.88
C TYR A 336 1.54 -10.45 12.89
#